data_AF-A0A344S5E7-F1
#
_entry.id   AF-A0A344S5E7-F1
#
_cell.length_a   1.000
_cell.length_b   1.000
_cell.length_c   1.000
_cell.angle_alpha   90.00
_cell.angle_beta   90.00
_cell.angle_gamma   90.00
#
_symmetry.space_group_name_H-M   'P 1'
#
loop_
_entity.id
_entity.type
_entity.pdbx_description
1 polymer ?
#
loop_
_entity_poly.entity_id
_entity_poly.type
_entity_poly.pdbx_seq_one_letter_code
_entity_poly.pdbx_strand_id
1 'polypeptide(L)'
;MFSDKQKQQIGNNSYAIQAGNNVNVSGMSFSEVRELFNILFENQFPKLKDVAYAAAQENAKDFEERVVSDLTKNVDRLIIDKFCDPDVQATLTEALKSSARKGKKANMDVLSQLLVERVSNNNDDFRDIVLTEAVTVVPKLTQQQISLITIVFLLKNVEIKDPVNGVRLDLLERNFRSFESMYTDGFNLSQAQIYHIQYAGACSWNTFLGINVEDYFMNKYPTDIKDKSAYISNLKLVAPHVSAFLEKFSKSNYQGIELTSVGQAIALAVISRYVGRLDYNIWLK
;
A
#
# COMPACT_ATOMS: atom_id res chain seq x y z
N MET A 1 67.07 -1.71 50.79
CA MET A 1 65.96 -0.77 50.51
C MET A 1 65.48 -1.03 49.09
N PHE A 2 64.36 -1.74 48.92
CA PHE A 2 63.67 -1.83 47.63
C PHE A 2 62.42 -0.97 47.70
N SER A 3 62.23 -0.12 46.70
CA SER A 3 61.16 0.88 46.65
C SER A 3 59.88 0.24 46.15
N ASP A 4 58.93 -0.05 47.04
CA ASP A 4 57.54 -0.33 46.64
C ASP A 4 56.89 0.96 46.14
N LYS A 5 56.87 1.15 44.82
CA LYS A 5 56.14 2.26 44.19
C LYS A 5 55.18 1.75 43.13
N GLN A 6 54.12 1.15 43.64
CA GLN A 6 52.87 0.96 42.96
C GLN A 6 52.16 2.32 42.78
N LYS A 7 52.38 3.00 41.64
CA LYS A 7 51.74 4.29 41.30
C LYS A 7 50.80 4.11 40.11
N GLN A 8 49.52 4.46 40.27
CA GLN A 8 48.52 4.55 39.19
C GLN A 8 47.89 5.94 39.17
N GLN A 9 47.64 6.48 37.98
CA GLN A 9 46.78 7.64 37.73
C GLN A 9 45.63 7.16 36.85
N ILE A 10 44.40 7.43 37.26
CA ILE A 10 43.19 7.07 36.51
C ILE A 10 42.37 8.31 36.19
N GLY A 11 41.68 8.28 35.04
CA GLY A 11 40.71 9.30 34.64
C GLY A 11 39.33 9.08 35.27
N ASN A 12 38.39 9.99 35.00
CA ASN A 12 37.01 9.83 35.46
C ASN A 12 36.36 8.56 34.88
N ASN A 13 35.55 7.88 35.71
CA ASN A 13 34.89 6.60 35.42
C ASN A 13 35.82 5.42 35.08
N SER A 14 37.01 5.37 35.68
CA SER A 14 37.96 4.26 35.53
C SER A 14 38.17 3.49 36.84
N TYR A 15 38.45 2.18 36.74
CA TYR A 15 38.83 1.34 37.87
C TYR A 15 40.33 1.06 37.82
N ALA A 16 41.07 1.46 38.86
CA ALA A 16 42.48 1.14 39.02
C ALA A 16 42.59 -0.18 39.79
N ILE A 17 42.96 -1.26 39.09
CA ILE A 17 43.20 -2.58 39.72
C ILE A 17 44.71 -2.83 39.74
N GLN A 18 45.22 -3.21 40.91
CA GLN A 18 46.63 -3.48 41.13
C GLN A 18 46.81 -4.80 41.88
N ALA A 19 47.55 -5.74 41.29
CA ALA A 19 47.86 -7.03 41.91
C ALA A 19 49.34 -7.35 41.74
N GLY A 20 49.91 -8.08 42.70
CA GLY A 20 51.32 -8.52 42.68
C GLY A 20 51.61 -9.68 41.72
N ASN A 21 50.57 -10.38 41.24
CA ASN A 21 50.64 -11.43 40.22
C ASN A 21 49.47 -11.24 39.22
N ASN A 22 48.74 -12.28 38.83
CA ASN A 22 47.71 -12.19 37.80
C ASN A 22 46.40 -11.54 38.31
N VAL A 23 45.84 -10.63 37.51
CA VAL A 23 44.45 -10.15 37.64
C VAL A 23 43.60 -10.90 36.62
N ASN A 24 42.54 -11.56 37.07
CA ASN A 24 41.57 -12.17 36.17
C ASN A 24 40.25 -11.39 36.23
N VAL A 25 39.96 -10.61 35.19
CA VAL A 25 38.70 -9.86 35.07
C VAL A 25 37.73 -10.70 34.27
N SER A 26 36.83 -11.40 34.95
CA SER A 26 35.73 -12.11 34.31
C SER A 26 34.54 -11.16 34.14
N GLY A 27 34.01 -11.06 32.92
CA GLY A 27 32.73 -10.40 32.68
C GLY A 27 31.56 -11.21 33.26
N MET A 28 30.31 -10.75 33.04
CA MET A 28 29.14 -11.54 33.43
C MET A 28 29.20 -12.94 32.79
N SER A 29 29.02 -13.95 33.63
CA SER A 29 28.77 -15.31 33.20
C SER A 29 27.49 -15.41 32.39
N PHE A 30 27.37 -16.45 31.57
CA PHE A 30 26.13 -16.73 30.83
C PHE A 30 24.90 -16.81 31.76
N SER A 31 25.05 -17.36 32.97
CA SER A 31 24.00 -17.38 34.00
C SER A 31 23.56 -15.99 34.42
N GLU A 32 24.50 -15.08 34.68
CA GLU A 32 24.19 -13.70 35.07
C GLU A 32 23.56 -12.92 33.92
N VAL A 33 24.00 -13.14 32.67
CA VAL A 33 23.37 -12.56 31.48
C VAL A 33 21.94 -13.08 31.31
N ARG A 34 21.70 -14.37 31.52
CA ARG A 34 20.37 -14.99 31.43
C ARG A 34 19.44 -14.46 32.51
N GLU A 35 19.92 -14.33 33.74
CA GLU A 35 19.15 -13.78 34.86
C GLU A 35 18.80 -12.31 34.63
N LEU A 36 19.77 -11.49 34.23
CA LEU A 36 19.54 -10.11 33.85
C LEU A 36 18.51 -9.99 32.72
N PHE A 37 18.61 -10.83 31.68
CA PHE A 37 17.65 -10.84 30.58
C PHE A 37 16.25 -11.24 31.05
N ASN A 38 16.12 -12.24 31.92
CA ASN A 38 14.84 -12.63 32.49
C ASN A 38 14.22 -11.50 33.32
N ILE A 39 15.00 -10.84 34.18
CA ILE A 39 14.54 -9.69 34.97
C ILE A 39 14.10 -8.54 34.05
N LEU A 40 14.87 -8.24 33.01
CA LEU A 40 14.50 -7.22 32.03
C LEU A 40 13.22 -7.62 31.27
N PHE A 41 13.13 -8.88 30.84
CA PHE A 41 11.98 -9.39 30.10
C PHE A 41 10.71 -9.39 30.95
N GLU A 42 10.73 -9.96 32.15
CA GLU A 42 9.57 -10.03 33.05
C GLU A 42 9.08 -8.63 33.46
N ASN A 43 9.99 -7.68 33.67
CA ASN A 43 9.62 -6.31 34.05
C ASN A 43 9.19 -5.44 32.87
N GLN A 44 9.76 -5.63 31.69
CA GLN A 44 9.49 -4.78 30.52
C GLN A 44 8.41 -5.36 29.60
N PHE A 45 8.32 -6.68 29.43
CA PHE A 45 7.39 -7.31 28.49
C PHE A 45 5.91 -6.99 28.78
N PRO A 46 5.42 -6.99 30.04
CA PRO A 46 4.05 -6.56 30.32
C PRO A 46 3.80 -5.12 29.87
N LYS A 47 4.72 -4.20 30.16
CA LYS A 47 4.62 -2.79 29.73
C LYS A 47 4.61 -2.66 28.22
N LEU A 48 5.45 -3.42 27.52
CA LEU A 48 5.49 -3.45 26.05
C LEU A 48 4.17 -3.98 25.47
N LYS A 49 3.57 -5.00 26.09
CA LYS A 49 2.26 -5.51 25.72
C LYS A 49 1.16 -4.47 25.90
N ASP A 50 1.17 -3.74 27.02
CA ASP A 50 0.18 -2.68 27.28
C ASP A 50 0.29 -1.54 26.26
N VAL A 51 1.52 -1.11 25.91
CA VAL A 51 1.76 -0.13 24.85
C VAL A 51 1.24 -0.63 23.50
N ALA A 52 1.54 -1.88 23.13
CA ALA A 52 1.05 -2.46 21.88
C ALA A 52 -0.48 -2.60 21.86
N TYR A 53 -1.09 -2.93 23.00
CA TYR A 53 -2.54 -3.03 23.14
C TYR A 53 -3.22 -1.65 22.99
N ALA A 54 -2.69 -0.61 23.66
CA ALA A 54 -3.19 0.75 23.52
C ALA A 54 -3.08 1.25 22.07
N ALA A 55 -1.95 1.02 21.40
CA ALA A 55 -1.77 1.37 19.99
C ALA A 55 -2.76 0.61 19.08
N ALA A 56 -3.05 -0.66 19.37
CA ALA A 56 -4.02 -1.43 18.61
C ALA A 56 -5.45 -0.90 18.79
N GLN A 57 -5.82 -0.46 19.99
CA GLN A 57 -7.13 0.17 20.26
C GLN A 57 -7.27 1.51 19.54
N GLU A 58 -6.24 2.35 19.56
CA GLU A 58 -6.22 3.62 18.84
C GLU A 58 -6.37 3.38 17.32
N ASN A 59 -5.59 2.46 16.76
CA ASN A 59 -5.70 2.09 15.35
C ASN A 59 -7.08 1.53 14.98
N ALA A 60 -7.71 0.74 15.86
CA ALA A 60 -9.05 0.19 15.63
C ALA A 60 -10.09 1.32 15.57
N LYS A 61 -10.04 2.25 16.53
CA LYS A 61 -10.92 3.42 16.59
C LYS A 61 -10.77 4.30 15.35
N ASP A 62 -9.54 4.59 14.94
CA ASP A 62 -9.24 5.35 13.72
C ASP A 62 -9.86 4.70 12.47
N PHE A 63 -9.90 3.37 12.43
CA PHE A 63 -10.53 2.64 11.31
C PHE A 63 -12.05 2.67 11.38
N GLU A 64 -12.63 2.45 12.57
CA GLU A 64 -14.08 2.53 12.80
C GLU A 64 -14.63 3.89 12.38
N GLU A 65 -13.98 4.99 12.78
CA GLU A 65 -14.39 6.34 12.41
C GLU A 65 -14.39 6.56 10.88
N ARG A 66 -13.41 6.01 10.16
CA ARG A 66 -13.35 6.07 8.69
C ARG A 66 -14.49 5.29 8.04
N VAL A 67 -14.71 4.05 8.48
CA VAL A 67 -15.78 3.20 7.97
C VAL A 67 -17.14 3.84 8.19
N VAL A 68 -17.42 4.36 9.39
CA VAL A 68 -18.68 5.06 9.69
C VAL A 68 -18.85 6.29 8.81
N SER A 69 -17.79 7.09 8.64
CA SER A 69 -17.80 8.24 7.74
C SER A 69 -18.16 7.84 6.31
N ASP A 70 -17.51 6.82 5.75
CA ASP A 70 -17.69 6.44 4.36
C ASP A 70 -19.02 5.71 4.11
N LEU A 71 -19.49 4.91 5.06
CA LEU A 71 -20.86 4.36 5.04
C LEU A 71 -21.89 5.50 5.03
N THR A 72 -21.73 6.51 5.89
CA THR A 72 -22.66 7.65 5.95
C THR A 72 -22.72 8.41 4.63
N LYS A 73 -21.58 8.63 3.96
CA LYS A 73 -21.52 9.29 2.64
C LYS A 73 -22.18 8.47 1.52
N ASN A 74 -22.38 7.18 1.72
CA ASN A 74 -22.89 6.24 0.72
C ASN A 74 -24.22 5.58 1.15
N VAL A 75 -24.94 6.18 2.11
CA VAL A 75 -26.13 5.59 2.74
C VAL A 75 -27.23 5.22 1.73
N ASP A 76 -27.31 5.93 0.61
CA ASP A 76 -28.30 5.76 -0.46
C ASP A 76 -28.21 4.40 -1.18
N ARG A 77 -27.08 3.72 -1.10
CA ARG A 77 -26.84 2.44 -1.77
C ARG A 77 -26.56 1.27 -0.83
N LEU A 78 -26.50 1.50 0.47
CA LEU A 78 -26.24 0.43 1.44
C LEU A 78 -27.45 -0.49 1.55
N ILE A 79 -27.20 -1.79 1.63
CA ILE A 79 -28.21 -2.78 2.02
C ILE A 79 -27.95 -3.12 3.49
N ILE A 80 -28.72 -2.54 4.40
CA ILE A 80 -28.53 -2.72 5.85
C ILE A 80 -28.61 -4.20 6.24
N ASP A 81 -29.48 -4.98 5.60
CA ASP A 81 -29.63 -6.41 5.89
C ASP A 81 -28.36 -7.21 5.57
N LYS A 82 -27.47 -6.73 4.69
CA LYS A 82 -26.17 -7.37 4.44
C LYS A 82 -25.28 -7.39 5.67
N PHE A 83 -25.46 -6.48 6.64
CA PHE A 83 -24.70 -6.55 7.89
C PHE A 83 -25.09 -7.76 8.76
N CYS A 84 -26.23 -8.40 8.52
CA CYS A 84 -26.59 -9.64 9.21
C CYS A 84 -25.93 -10.88 8.59
N ASP A 85 -25.28 -10.75 7.43
CA ASP A 85 -24.64 -11.85 6.73
C ASP A 85 -23.32 -12.28 7.43
N PRO A 86 -23.10 -13.59 7.68
CA PRO A 86 -21.89 -14.08 8.33
C PRO A 86 -20.59 -13.78 7.58
N ASP A 87 -20.58 -13.81 6.24
CA ASP A 87 -19.39 -13.50 5.44
C ASP A 87 -19.06 -12.01 5.50
N VAL A 88 -20.08 -11.14 5.48
CA VAL A 88 -19.89 -9.70 5.71
C VAL A 88 -19.32 -9.43 7.10
N GLN A 89 -19.85 -10.06 8.15
CA GLN A 89 -19.33 -9.93 9.52
C GLN A 89 -17.88 -10.42 9.65
N ALA A 90 -17.55 -11.53 9.00
CA ALA A 90 -16.17 -12.03 8.95
C ALA A 90 -15.23 -11.05 8.23
N THR A 91 -15.68 -10.48 7.11
CA THR A 91 -14.93 -9.50 6.32
C THR A 91 -14.66 -8.22 7.10
N LEU A 92 -15.68 -7.68 7.80
CA LEU A 92 -15.55 -6.54 8.70
C LEU A 92 -14.53 -6.81 9.82
N THR A 93 -14.61 -8.01 10.42
CA THR A 93 -13.70 -8.42 11.50
C THR A 93 -12.26 -8.51 11.02
N GLU A 94 -12.01 -9.07 9.83
CA GLU A 94 -10.65 -9.17 9.29
C GLU A 94 -10.07 -7.79 8.94
N ALA A 95 -10.88 -6.90 8.37
CA ALA A 95 -10.48 -5.52 8.11
C ALA A 95 -10.12 -4.77 9.40
N LEU A 96 -10.95 -4.90 10.45
CA LEU A 96 -10.71 -4.29 11.76
C LEU A 96 -9.43 -4.84 12.40
N LYS A 97 -9.27 -6.17 12.43
CA LYS A 97 -8.09 -6.84 12.98
C LYS A 97 -6.81 -6.40 12.27
N SER A 98 -6.83 -6.34 10.94
CA SER A 98 -5.68 -5.90 10.16
C SER A 98 -5.35 -4.43 10.39
N SER A 99 -6.37 -3.57 10.51
CA SER A 99 -6.22 -2.15 10.84
C SER A 99 -5.66 -1.95 12.25
N ALA A 100 -6.20 -2.62 13.26
CA ALA A 100 -5.72 -2.57 14.64
C ALA A 100 -4.23 -2.97 14.73
N ARG A 101 -3.83 -4.03 14.00
CA ARG A 101 -2.46 -4.56 14.00
C ARG A 101 -1.46 -3.66 13.27
N LYS A 102 -1.86 -2.97 12.20
CA LYS A 102 -0.94 -2.28 11.27
C LYS A 102 -1.07 -0.76 11.25
N GLY A 103 -2.13 -0.20 11.83
CA GLY A 103 -2.41 1.23 11.79
C GLY A 103 -2.46 1.74 10.35
N LYS A 104 -1.84 2.90 10.11
CA LYS A 104 -1.72 3.52 8.77
C LYS A 104 -1.19 2.56 7.69
N LYS A 105 -0.35 1.57 8.06
CA LYS A 105 0.20 0.59 7.11
C LYS A 105 -0.83 -0.44 6.62
N ALA A 106 -2.05 -0.45 7.16
CA ALA A 106 -3.14 -1.30 6.70
C ALA A 106 -3.83 -0.76 5.44
N ASN A 107 -3.53 0.48 5.02
CA ASN A 107 -4.26 1.19 3.96
C ASN A 107 -5.77 1.29 4.29
N MET A 108 -6.06 1.74 5.51
CA MET A 108 -7.41 1.83 6.11
C MET A 108 -8.46 2.46 5.20
N ASP A 109 -8.08 3.47 4.42
CA ASP A 109 -9.02 4.12 3.51
C ASP A 109 -9.47 3.21 2.34
N VAL A 110 -8.55 2.40 1.83
CA VAL A 110 -8.86 1.43 0.76
C VAL A 110 -9.74 0.32 1.33
N LEU A 111 -9.44 -0.15 2.55
CA LEU A 111 -10.28 -1.11 3.26
C LEU A 111 -11.69 -0.57 3.50
N SER A 112 -11.80 0.68 3.96
CA SER A 112 -13.08 1.35 4.18
C SER A 112 -13.92 1.38 2.91
N GLN A 113 -13.34 1.81 1.79
CA GLN A 113 -14.03 1.85 0.51
C GLN A 113 -14.47 0.45 0.04
N LEU A 114 -13.62 -0.58 0.18
CA LEU A 114 -13.99 -1.96 -0.16
C LEU A 114 -15.15 -2.49 0.69
N LEU A 115 -15.19 -2.15 1.98
CA LEU A 115 -16.30 -2.53 2.86
C LEU A 115 -17.61 -1.84 2.45
N VAL A 116 -17.55 -0.55 2.11
CA VAL A 116 -18.72 0.17 1.57
C VAL A 116 -19.25 -0.52 0.32
N GLU A 117 -18.37 -0.91 -0.61
CA GLU A 117 -18.79 -1.67 -1.79
C GLU A 117 -19.37 -3.04 -1.44
N ARG A 118 -18.78 -3.76 -0.48
CA ARG A 118 -19.24 -5.10 -0.07
C ARG A 118 -20.69 -5.09 0.42
N VAL A 119 -21.08 -4.05 1.16
CA VAL A 119 -22.44 -3.88 1.68
C VAL A 119 -23.37 -3.05 0.78
N SER A 120 -22.87 -2.60 -0.38
CA SER A 120 -23.68 -1.86 -1.35
C SER A 120 -24.61 -2.77 -2.14
N ASN A 121 -25.64 -2.15 -2.72
CA ASN A 121 -26.49 -2.78 -3.72
C ASN A 121 -25.71 -3.12 -4.99
N ASN A 122 -26.29 -4.05 -5.77
CA ASN A 122 -25.80 -4.48 -7.08
C ASN A 122 -24.66 -5.50 -7.12
N ASN A 123 -24.13 -6.02 -6.01
CA ASN A 123 -23.14 -7.11 -6.08
C ASN A 123 -23.78 -8.47 -6.38
N ASP A 124 -23.07 -9.29 -7.15
CA ASP A 124 -23.30 -10.73 -7.28
C ASP A 124 -22.28 -11.51 -6.43
N ASP A 125 -22.47 -12.83 -6.34
CA ASP A 125 -21.62 -13.72 -5.55
C ASP A 125 -20.13 -13.59 -5.94
N PHE A 126 -19.82 -13.44 -7.23
CA PHE A 126 -18.45 -13.31 -7.68
C PHE A 126 -17.81 -12.01 -7.17
N ARG A 127 -18.51 -10.87 -7.25
CA ARG A 127 -18.00 -9.59 -6.76
C ARG A 127 -17.91 -9.56 -5.25
N ASP A 128 -18.84 -10.18 -4.55
CA ASP A 128 -18.75 -10.35 -3.10
C ASP A 128 -17.48 -11.14 -2.72
N ILE A 129 -17.15 -12.23 -3.42
CA ILE A 129 -15.88 -12.96 -3.25
C ILE A 129 -14.68 -12.05 -3.52
N VAL A 130 -14.67 -11.32 -4.64
CA VAL A 130 -13.55 -10.43 -5.03
C VAL A 130 -13.32 -9.33 -3.98
N LEU A 131 -14.39 -8.72 -3.47
CA LEU A 131 -14.31 -7.67 -2.46
C LEU A 131 -13.81 -8.23 -1.11
N THR A 132 -14.31 -9.39 -0.70
CA THR A 132 -13.84 -10.10 0.50
C THR A 132 -12.33 -10.43 0.37
N GLU A 133 -11.89 -10.98 -0.77
CA GLU A 133 -10.48 -11.27 -1.01
C GLU A 133 -9.62 -10.00 -1.03
N ALA A 134 -10.09 -8.92 -1.67
CA ALA A 134 -9.40 -7.64 -1.67
C ALA A 134 -9.17 -7.09 -0.26
N VAL A 135 -10.14 -7.22 0.64
CA VAL A 135 -9.99 -6.84 2.06
C VAL A 135 -8.87 -7.62 2.74
N THR A 136 -8.64 -8.89 2.40
CA THR A 136 -7.53 -9.66 2.98
C THR A 136 -6.17 -9.32 2.36
N VAL A 137 -6.16 -8.88 1.10
CA VAL A 137 -4.94 -8.60 0.33
C VAL A 137 -4.39 -7.20 0.62
N VAL A 138 -5.24 -6.18 0.69
CA VAL A 138 -4.85 -4.78 0.90
C VAL A 138 -3.87 -4.58 2.08
N PRO A 139 -4.05 -5.19 3.26
CA PRO A 139 -3.13 -4.99 4.38
C PRO A 139 -1.75 -5.59 4.14
N LYS A 140 -1.60 -6.51 3.18
CA LYS A 140 -0.33 -7.15 2.83
C LYS A 140 0.52 -6.21 1.94
N LEU A 141 -0.10 -5.25 1.27
CA LEU A 141 0.55 -4.39 0.29
C LEU A 141 1.05 -3.08 0.91
N THR A 142 2.19 -2.58 0.42
CA THR A 142 2.64 -1.22 0.73
C THR A 142 1.85 -0.19 -0.07
N GLN A 143 1.85 1.06 0.39
CA GLN A 143 1.24 2.17 -0.36
C GLN A 143 1.80 2.29 -1.78
N GLN A 144 3.11 2.11 -1.96
CA GLN A 144 3.75 2.11 -3.29
C GLN A 144 3.23 0.98 -4.19
N GLN A 145 3.00 -0.22 -3.64
CA GLN A 145 2.42 -1.34 -4.38
C GLN A 145 0.98 -1.05 -4.81
N ILE A 146 0.17 -0.44 -3.94
CA ILE A 146 -1.18 0.00 -4.28
C ILE A 146 -1.15 1.09 -5.35
N SER A 147 -0.21 2.03 -5.27
CA SER A 147 -0.01 3.04 -6.32
C SER A 147 0.38 2.41 -7.65
N LEU A 148 1.23 1.38 -7.68
CA LEU A 148 1.53 0.64 -8.91
C LEU A 148 0.30 -0.08 -9.49
N ILE A 149 -0.47 -0.76 -8.64
CA ILE A 149 -1.75 -1.38 -9.06
C ILE A 149 -2.65 -0.32 -9.71
N THR A 150 -2.72 0.86 -9.10
CA THR A 150 -3.52 1.98 -9.61
C THR A 150 -3.00 2.51 -10.94
N ILE A 151 -1.67 2.67 -11.11
CA ILE A 151 -1.04 3.04 -12.39
C ILE A 151 -1.45 2.07 -13.50
N VAL A 152 -1.32 0.77 -13.25
CA VAL A 152 -1.60 -0.27 -14.25
C VAL A 152 -3.08 -0.23 -14.64
N PHE A 153 -3.98 -0.11 -13.66
CA PHE A 153 -5.41 -0.01 -13.92
C PHE A 153 -5.78 1.25 -14.71
N LEU A 154 -5.23 2.42 -14.35
CA LEU A 154 -5.47 3.67 -15.06
C LEU A 154 -5.03 3.58 -16.52
N LEU A 155 -3.84 3.01 -16.78
CA LEU A 155 -3.34 2.87 -18.14
C LEU A 155 -4.17 1.88 -18.94
N LYS A 156 -4.45 0.69 -18.39
CA LYS A 156 -5.01 -0.43 -19.16
C LYS A 156 -6.54 -0.45 -19.18
N ASN A 157 -7.19 -0.20 -18.05
CA ASN A 157 -8.62 -0.43 -17.86
C ASN A 157 -9.48 0.84 -17.87
N VAL A 158 -8.89 2.01 -17.61
CA VAL A 158 -9.64 3.29 -17.56
C VAL A 158 -9.53 4.03 -18.87
N GLU A 159 -10.67 4.47 -19.41
CA GLU A 159 -10.72 5.32 -20.59
C GLU A 159 -11.43 6.64 -20.25
N ILE A 160 -10.74 7.77 -20.47
CA ILE A 160 -11.28 9.09 -20.17
C ILE A 160 -11.65 9.77 -21.49
N LYS A 161 -12.94 9.98 -21.69
CA LYS A 161 -13.50 10.61 -22.91
C LYS A 161 -14.50 11.69 -22.53
N ASP A 162 -14.59 12.71 -23.37
CA ASP A 162 -15.72 13.63 -23.37
C ASP A 162 -16.94 12.91 -23.95
N PRO A 163 -18.10 12.94 -23.28
CA PRO A 163 -19.30 12.22 -23.74
C PRO A 163 -19.79 12.66 -25.13
N VAL A 164 -19.48 13.88 -25.56
CA VAL A 164 -19.97 14.48 -26.81
C VAL A 164 -18.88 14.49 -27.88
N ASN A 165 -17.68 14.91 -27.51
CA ASN A 165 -16.57 15.19 -28.42
C ASN A 165 -15.53 14.07 -28.49
N GLY A 166 -15.67 13.00 -27.69
CA GLY A 166 -14.74 11.88 -27.69
C GLY A 166 -13.40 12.20 -27.04
N VAL A 167 -12.29 11.89 -27.72
CA VAL A 167 -10.93 12.03 -27.15
C VAL A 167 -10.54 13.51 -27.07
N ARG A 168 -10.19 13.96 -25.87
CA ARG A 168 -9.77 15.34 -25.58
C ARG A 168 -8.50 15.34 -24.76
N LEU A 169 -7.38 15.77 -25.35
CA LEU A 169 -6.07 15.76 -24.70
C LEU A 169 -6.00 16.70 -23.49
N ASP A 170 -6.70 17.84 -23.54
CA ASP A 170 -6.83 18.78 -22.43
C ASP A 170 -7.63 18.20 -21.24
N LEU A 171 -8.63 17.36 -21.53
CA LEU A 171 -9.36 16.61 -20.51
C LEU A 171 -8.45 15.57 -19.85
N LEU A 172 -7.66 14.84 -20.64
CA LEU A 172 -6.68 13.89 -20.12
C LEU A 172 -5.66 14.58 -19.23
N GLU A 173 -5.08 15.69 -19.69
CA GLU A 173 -4.15 16.51 -18.92
C GLU A 173 -4.73 16.93 -17.57
N ARG A 174 -5.96 17.46 -17.56
CA ARG A 174 -6.63 17.87 -16.33
C ARG A 174 -6.77 16.72 -15.33
N ASN A 175 -7.18 15.54 -15.81
CA ASN A 175 -7.38 14.36 -14.96
C ASN A 175 -6.06 13.77 -14.44
N PHE A 176 -5.05 13.62 -15.30
CA PHE A 176 -3.75 13.12 -14.87
C PHE A 176 -3.10 14.06 -13.86
N ARG A 177 -3.25 15.38 -14.06
CA ARG A 177 -2.81 16.38 -13.08
C ARG A 177 -3.58 16.27 -11.76
N SER A 178 -4.91 16.11 -11.78
CA SER A 178 -5.71 16.05 -10.54
C SER A 178 -5.45 14.79 -9.71
N PHE A 179 -5.03 13.70 -10.35
CA PHE A 179 -4.82 12.40 -9.69
C PHE A 179 -3.35 12.05 -9.48
N GLU A 180 -2.43 12.99 -9.72
CA GLU A 180 -0.98 12.73 -9.65
C GLU A 180 -0.55 12.14 -8.28
N SER A 181 -1.11 12.63 -7.19
CA SER A 181 -0.82 12.13 -5.83
C SER A 181 -1.27 10.69 -5.59
N MET A 182 -2.23 10.20 -6.38
CA MET A 182 -2.76 8.85 -6.28
C MET A 182 -1.73 7.79 -6.70
N TYR A 183 -0.92 8.13 -7.71
CA TYR A 183 -0.12 7.15 -8.43
C TYR A 183 1.39 7.42 -8.44
N THR A 184 1.84 8.64 -8.13
CA THR A 184 3.26 9.03 -8.33
C THR A 184 4.26 8.13 -7.60
N ASP A 185 3.92 7.66 -6.41
CA ASP A 185 4.76 6.78 -5.59
C ASP A 185 4.83 5.33 -6.12
N GLY A 186 4.05 5.00 -7.15
CA GLY A 186 4.01 3.68 -7.78
C GLY A 186 5.06 3.47 -8.87
N PHE A 187 5.83 4.49 -9.20
CA PHE A 187 6.99 4.36 -10.08
C PHE A 187 8.24 4.15 -9.21
N ASN A 188 9.07 3.14 -9.53
CA ASN A 188 10.30 2.71 -8.82
C ASN A 188 10.19 1.51 -7.86
N LEU A 189 9.22 0.62 -8.08
CA LEU A 189 9.22 -0.69 -7.41
C LEU A 189 10.30 -1.60 -7.98
N SER A 190 11.00 -2.29 -7.07
CA SER A 190 11.91 -3.38 -7.39
C SER A 190 11.16 -4.61 -7.90
N GLN A 191 11.87 -5.48 -8.62
CA GLN A 191 11.34 -6.77 -9.08
C GLN A 191 10.75 -7.63 -7.93
N ALA A 192 11.41 -7.65 -6.77
CA ALA A 192 10.91 -8.37 -5.59
C ALA A 192 9.56 -7.82 -5.10
N GLN A 193 9.37 -6.50 -5.15
CA GLN A 193 8.10 -5.87 -4.78
C GLN A 193 6.98 -6.21 -5.78
N ILE A 194 7.28 -6.35 -7.07
CA ILE A 194 6.29 -6.77 -8.08
C ILE A 194 5.91 -8.24 -7.87
N TYR A 195 6.89 -9.12 -7.66
CA TYR A 195 6.62 -10.52 -7.31
C TYR A 195 5.79 -10.66 -6.03
N HIS A 196 5.99 -9.76 -5.06
CA HIS A 196 5.15 -9.74 -3.87
C HIS A 196 3.69 -9.36 -4.18
N ILE A 197 3.42 -8.42 -5.09
CA ILE A 197 2.05 -8.10 -5.54
C ILE A 197 1.41 -9.35 -6.18
N GLN A 198 2.17 -10.06 -7.02
CA GLN A 198 1.72 -11.30 -7.65
C GLN A 198 1.46 -12.40 -6.61
N TYR A 199 2.38 -12.61 -5.67
CA TYR A 199 2.21 -13.57 -4.57
C TYR A 199 0.99 -13.25 -3.70
N ALA A 200 0.72 -11.96 -3.46
CA ALA A 200 -0.46 -11.52 -2.74
C ALA A 200 -1.76 -11.70 -3.54
N GLY A 201 -1.69 -12.10 -4.81
CA GLY A 201 -2.85 -12.40 -5.66
C GLY A 201 -3.47 -11.18 -6.36
N ALA A 202 -2.81 -10.02 -6.34
CA ALA A 202 -3.34 -8.79 -6.92
C ALA A 202 -2.96 -8.57 -8.40
N CYS A 203 -1.96 -9.30 -8.91
CA CYS A 203 -1.60 -9.24 -10.33
C CYS A 203 -1.00 -10.56 -10.82
N SER A 204 -0.90 -10.69 -12.13
CA SER A 204 0.08 -11.54 -12.80
C SER A 204 1.14 -10.66 -13.45
N TRP A 205 2.37 -11.13 -13.51
CA TRP A 205 3.45 -10.41 -14.16
C TRP A 205 4.23 -11.32 -15.10
N ASN A 206 4.16 -10.99 -16.39
CA ASN A 206 4.87 -11.71 -17.44
C ASN A 206 5.91 -10.80 -18.09
N THR A 207 7.18 -11.06 -17.83
CA THR A 207 8.29 -10.26 -18.36
C THR A 207 8.61 -10.51 -19.84
N PHE A 208 8.03 -11.53 -20.46
CA PHE A 208 8.24 -11.83 -21.88
C PHE A 208 7.28 -11.07 -22.79
N LEU A 209 6.12 -10.67 -22.28
CA LEU A 209 5.12 -9.90 -23.02
C LEU A 209 5.28 -8.41 -22.68
N GLY A 210 5.86 -7.66 -23.60
CA GLY A 210 5.97 -6.20 -23.51
C GLY A 210 5.02 -5.52 -24.48
N ILE A 211 4.22 -4.57 -23.99
CA ILE A 211 3.51 -3.61 -24.83
C ILE A 211 4.37 -2.37 -25.05
N ASN A 212 4.41 -1.84 -26.27
CA ASN A 212 4.89 -0.48 -26.46
C ASN A 212 3.82 0.48 -25.93
N VAL A 213 4.12 1.14 -24.82
CA VAL A 213 3.14 1.93 -24.05
C VAL A 213 2.66 3.16 -24.83
N GLU A 214 3.54 3.75 -25.64
CA GLU A 214 3.19 4.88 -26.50
C GLU A 214 2.23 4.46 -27.61
N ASP A 215 2.49 3.31 -28.26
CA ASP A 215 1.59 2.78 -29.29
C ASP A 215 0.24 2.37 -28.68
N TYR A 216 0.28 1.73 -27.50
CA TYR A 216 -0.92 1.38 -26.75
C TYR A 216 -1.76 2.61 -26.41
N PHE A 217 -1.12 3.68 -25.91
CA PHE A 217 -1.81 4.91 -25.56
C PHE A 217 -2.37 5.64 -26.79
N MET A 218 -1.61 5.70 -27.89
CA MET A 218 -2.06 6.32 -29.14
C MET A 218 -3.28 5.60 -29.74
N ASN A 219 -3.31 4.27 -29.65
CA ASN A 219 -4.46 3.47 -30.10
C ASN A 219 -5.68 3.65 -29.21
N LYS A 220 -5.46 3.80 -27.89
CA LYS A 220 -6.54 4.04 -26.92
C LYS A 220 -7.12 5.45 -27.03
N TYR A 221 -6.28 6.44 -27.33
CA TYR A 221 -6.68 7.84 -27.46
C TYR A 221 -6.33 8.37 -28.86
N PRO A 222 -7.03 7.91 -29.91
CA PRO A 222 -6.70 8.31 -31.28
C PRO A 222 -6.96 9.80 -31.53
N THR A 223 -6.06 10.42 -32.30
CA THR A 223 -6.21 11.79 -32.82
C THR A 223 -5.98 11.81 -34.33
N ASP A 224 -6.04 13.00 -34.93
CA ASP A 224 -5.71 13.20 -36.35
C ASP A 224 -4.23 12.99 -36.65
N ILE A 225 -3.37 13.10 -35.63
CA ILE A 225 -1.92 12.85 -35.77
C ILE A 225 -1.67 11.34 -35.80
N LYS A 226 -1.24 10.83 -36.96
CA LYS A 226 -0.94 9.40 -37.16
C LYS A 226 0.53 9.03 -36.93
N ASP A 227 1.44 9.99 -37.14
CA ASP A 227 2.86 9.76 -36.84
C ASP A 227 3.09 9.77 -35.33
N LYS A 228 3.70 8.68 -34.83
CA LYS A 228 3.96 8.48 -33.40
C LYS A 228 4.83 9.59 -32.80
N SER A 229 5.90 9.98 -33.48
CA SER A 229 6.85 10.98 -32.96
C SER A 229 6.18 12.35 -32.85
N ALA A 230 5.37 12.71 -33.84
CA ALA A 230 4.55 13.91 -33.83
C ALA A 230 3.46 13.86 -32.73
N TYR A 231 2.82 12.69 -32.54
CA TYR A 231 1.81 12.50 -31.50
C TYR A 231 2.39 12.70 -30.09
N ILE A 232 3.53 12.06 -29.79
CA ILE A 232 4.23 12.21 -28.50
C ILE A 232 4.73 13.65 -28.31
N SER A 233 5.22 14.30 -29.37
CA SER A 233 5.63 15.71 -29.30
C SER A 233 4.45 16.64 -28.99
N ASN A 234 3.29 16.39 -29.59
CA ASN A 234 2.06 17.12 -29.30
C ASN A 234 1.56 16.86 -27.86
N LEU A 235 1.63 15.62 -27.37
CA LEU A 235 1.32 15.30 -25.98
C LEU A 235 2.20 16.08 -25.00
N LYS A 236 3.51 16.22 -25.26
CA LYS A 236 4.40 17.02 -24.40
C LYS A 236 3.97 18.48 -24.31
N LEU A 237 3.37 19.03 -25.36
CA LEU A 237 2.91 20.42 -25.40
C LEU A 237 1.53 20.61 -24.75
N VAL A 238 0.58 19.73 -25.06
CA VAL A 238 -0.84 19.90 -24.69
C VAL A 238 -1.21 19.15 -23.41
N ALA A 239 -0.52 18.05 -23.12
CA ALA A 239 -0.78 17.16 -21.99
C ALA A 239 0.52 16.68 -21.31
N PRO A 240 1.31 17.61 -20.71
CA PRO A 240 2.62 17.28 -20.14
C PRO A 240 2.57 16.23 -19.01
N HIS A 241 1.51 16.18 -18.18
CA HIS A 241 1.42 15.17 -17.11
C HIS A 241 1.18 13.77 -17.68
N VAL A 242 0.39 13.68 -18.75
CA VAL A 242 0.21 12.42 -19.50
C VAL A 242 1.54 11.98 -20.11
N SER A 243 2.26 12.89 -20.78
CA SER A 243 3.55 12.55 -21.35
C SER A 243 4.56 12.08 -20.30
N ALA A 244 4.62 12.76 -19.15
CA ALA A 244 5.51 12.38 -18.04
C ALA A 244 5.13 11.01 -17.46
N PHE A 245 3.83 10.72 -17.33
CA PHE A 245 3.33 9.42 -16.90
C PHE A 245 3.77 8.30 -17.86
N LEU A 246 3.58 8.50 -19.17
CA LEU A 246 3.97 7.50 -20.18
C LEU A 246 5.47 7.28 -20.21
N GLU A 247 6.28 8.34 -20.07
CA GLU A 247 7.74 8.23 -20.00
C GLU A 247 8.21 7.46 -18.75
N LYS A 248 7.61 7.72 -17.58
CA LYS A 248 7.90 6.96 -16.36
C LYS A 248 7.51 5.49 -16.51
N PHE A 249 6.34 5.21 -17.10
CA PHE A 249 5.88 3.85 -17.33
C PHE A 249 6.75 3.12 -18.37
N SER A 250 7.15 3.77 -19.46
CA SER A 250 7.95 3.13 -20.50
C SER A 250 9.35 2.75 -20.03
N LYS A 251 9.95 3.54 -19.11
CA LYS A 251 11.23 3.24 -18.47
C LYS A 251 11.15 2.15 -17.39
N SER A 252 9.95 1.80 -16.96
CA SER A 252 9.72 0.72 -15.98
C SER A 252 9.61 -0.64 -16.66
N ASN A 253 9.58 -1.73 -15.88
CA ASN A 253 9.29 -3.08 -16.35
C ASN A 253 7.84 -3.53 -16.04
N TYR A 254 6.90 -2.57 -16.11
CA TYR A 254 5.50 -2.78 -15.69
C TYR A 254 4.57 -3.20 -16.85
N GLN A 255 5.06 -3.22 -18.09
CA GLN A 255 4.27 -3.47 -19.30
C GLN A 255 3.56 -4.83 -19.26
N GLY A 256 4.23 -5.84 -18.72
CA GLY A 256 3.71 -7.20 -18.58
C GLY A 256 2.86 -7.47 -17.34
N ILE A 257 2.53 -6.44 -16.56
CA ILE A 257 1.66 -6.59 -15.38
C ILE A 257 0.20 -6.57 -15.83
N GLU A 258 -0.55 -7.62 -15.50
CA GLU A 258 -2.00 -7.68 -15.66
C GLU A 258 -2.66 -7.84 -14.29
N LEU A 259 -3.67 -7.04 -13.99
CA LEU A 259 -4.33 -7.09 -12.68
C LEU A 259 -5.33 -8.24 -12.62
N THR A 260 -5.36 -8.94 -11.48
CA THR A 260 -6.47 -9.85 -11.16
C THR A 260 -7.73 -9.05 -10.81
N SER A 261 -8.88 -9.71 -10.71
CA SER A 261 -10.11 -9.06 -10.21
C SER A 261 -9.91 -8.42 -8.83
N VAL A 262 -9.11 -9.04 -7.96
CA VAL A 262 -8.70 -8.48 -6.67
C VAL A 262 -7.88 -7.20 -6.86
N GLY A 263 -6.86 -7.20 -7.73
CA GLY A 263 -6.09 -5.99 -8.03
C GLY A 263 -6.93 -4.86 -8.63
N GLN A 264 -7.89 -5.21 -9.50
CA GLN A 264 -8.83 -4.24 -10.06
C GLN A 264 -9.74 -3.64 -8.99
N ALA A 265 -10.30 -4.46 -8.08
CA ALA A 265 -11.12 -3.97 -6.98
C ALA A 265 -10.34 -3.00 -6.05
N ILE A 266 -9.06 -3.31 -5.78
CA ILE A 266 -8.16 -2.43 -5.03
C ILE A 266 -7.94 -1.10 -5.78
N ALA A 267 -7.67 -1.15 -7.08
CA ALA A 267 -7.49 0.05 -7.89
C ALA A 267 -8.77 0.92 -7.91
N LEU A 268 -9.94 0.30 -8.10
CA LEU A 268 -11.23 1.00 -8.07
C LEU A 268 -11.49 1.66 -6.70
N ALA A 269 -11.12 0.98 -5.61
CA ALA A 269 -11.26 1.53 -4.26
C ALA A 269 -10.37 2.75 -4.03
N VAL A 270 -9.20 2.80 -4.68
CA VAL A 270 -8.35 3.99 -4.67
C VAL A 270 -8.93 5.10 -5.54
N ILE A 271 -9.31 4.79 -6.78
CA ILE A 271 -9.73 5.79 -7.77
C ILE A 271 -11.04 6.45 -7.37
N SER A 272 -12.00 5.69 -6.84
CA SER A 272 -13.32 6.20 -6.41
C SER A 272 -13.23 7.30 -5.36
N ARG A 273 -12.14 7.37 -4.60
CA ARG A 273 -11.90 8.45 -3.64
C ARG A 273 -11.56 9.79 -4.29
N TYR A 274 -11.10 9.78 -5.54
CA TYR A 274 -10.71 10.98 -6.29
C TYR A 274 -11.72 11.39 -7.35
N VAL A 275 -12.35 10.42 -8.02
CA VAL A 275 -13.33 10.67 -9.10
C VAL A 275 -14.77 10.61 -8.62
N GLY A 276 -14.98 10.17 -7.37
CA GLY A 276 -16.31 9.87 -6.84
C GLY A 276 -16.74 8.44 -7.16
N ARG A 277 -18.05 8.19 -7.04
CA ARG A 277 -18.64 6.86 -7.18
C ARG A 277 -18.30 6.23 -8.54
N LEU A 278 -17.84 4.98 -8.50
CA LEU A 278 -17.63 4.14 -9.67
C LEU A 278 -18.53 2.90 -9.58
N ASP A 279 -19.07 2.48 -10.71
CA ASP A 279 -19.81 1.21 -10.81
C ASP A 279 -18.84 0.07 -11.08
N TYR A 280 -18.59 -0.77 -10.07
CA TYR A 280 -17.62 -1.86 -10.15
C TYR A 280 -18.03 -2.92 -11.20
N ASN A 281 -19.31 -2.96 -11.59
CA ASN A 281 -19.89 -3.91 -12.54
C ASN A 281 -19.32 -3.72 -13.95
N ILE A 282 -18.79 -2.53 -14.23
CA ILE A 282 -18.19 -2.21 -15.52
C ILE A 282 -16.91 -3.03 -15.73
N TRP A 283 -16.14 -3.26 -14.65
CA TRP A 283 -14.80 -3.85 -14.71
C TRP A 283 -14.71 -5.26 -14.13
N LEU A 284 -15.46 -5.57 -13.07
CA LEU A 284 -15.45 -6.89 -12.43
C LEU A 284 -16.53 -7.79 -13.07
N LYS A 285 -16.15 -8.50 -14.13
CA LYS A 285 -17.01 -9.41 -14.90
C LYS A 285 -16.42 -10.81 -15.00
#